data_AF-A0A3M0ZJL3-F1
#
_entry.id   AF-A0A3M0ZJL3-F1
#
_cell.length_a   1.000
_cell.length_b   1.000
_cell.length_c   1.000
_cell.angle_alpha   90.00
_cell.angle_beta   90.00
_cell.angle_gamma   90.00
#
_symmetry.space_group_name_H-M   'P 1'
#
loop_
_entity.id
_entity.type
_entity.pdbx_description
1 polymer ?
#
loop_
_entity_poly.entity_id
_entity_poly.type
_entity_poly.pdbx_seq_one_letter_code
_entity_poly.pdbx_strand_id
1 'polypeptide(L)'
;MRPATSAVADDPKQAAVSGSVATMPGMAVVGRDDADAWRRFERYVARATDYERQRVRGRVRFDLVTMRALMDALGHPERLLVVAHVAGSNGKGSVCTLLDSI
;
A
#
# COMPACT_ATOMS: atom_id res chain seq x y z
N MET A 1 8.02 -40.64 -18.39
CA MET A 1 7.88 -39.65 -19.48
C MET A 1 7.36 -38.36 -18.83
N ARG A 2 8.22 -37.35 -18.67
CA ARG A 2 7.95 -36.10 -17.93
C ARG A 2 7.06 -35.16 -18.77
N PRO A 3 6.07 -34.45 -18.22
CA PRO A 3 5.58 -33.22 -18.83
C PRO A 3 6.49 -32.04 -18.45
N ALA A 4 6.64 -31.12 -19.39
CA ALA A 4 7.60 -30.03 -19.40
C ALA A 4 7.33 -28.97 -18.32
N THR A 5 8.37 -28.60 -17.59
CA THR A 5 8.47 -27.32 -16.87
C THR A 5 8.61 -26.21 -17.90
N SER A 6 7.53 -25.50 -18.22
CA SER A 6 7.64 -24.23 -18.94
C SER A 6 8.05 -23.14 -17.96
N ALA A 7 9.21 -22.54 -18.24
CA ALA A 7 9.80 -21.44 -17.50
C ALA A 7 8.78 -20.31 -17.24
N VAL A 8 8.62 -19.96 -15.97
CA VAL A 8 8.08 -18.65 -15.58
C VAL A 8 9.15 -17.65 -15.98
N ALA A 9 8.93 -16.98 -17.11
CA ALA A 9 9.76 -15.86 -17.53
C ALA A 9 9.61 -14.75 -16.48
N ASP A 10 10.73 -14.40 -15.85
CA ASP A 10 10.85 -13.23 -15.00
C ASP A 10 10.40 -11.99 -15.78
N ASP A 11 9.28 -11.40 -15.36
CA ASP A 11 8.74 -10.19 -15.94
C ASP A 11 9.71 -9.02 -15.68
N PRO A 12 10.22 -8.32 -16.71
CA PRO A 12 11.22 -7.26 -16.57
C PRO A 12 10.69 -5.98 -15.87
N LYS A 13 9.47 -5.99 -15.33
CA LYS A 13 8.83 -4.84 -14.66
C LYS A 13 9.26 -4.66 -13.19
N GLN A 14 10.07 -5.55 -12.64
CA GLN A 14 10.61 -5.42 -11.27
C GLN A 14 11.86 -4.54 -11.18
N ALA A 15 12.46 -4.17 -12.32
CA ALA A 15 13.66 -3.35 -12.39
C ALA A 15 13.29 -1.88 -12.64
N ALA A 16 13.13 -1.11 -11.56
CA ALA A 16 13.36 0.36 -11.45
C ALA A 16 12.29 1.10 -10.63
N VAL A 17 12.28 0.90 -9.31
CA VAL A 17 11.98 1.99 -8.36
C VAL A 17 13.12 2.00 -7.34
N SER A 18 14.29 2.47 -7.80
CA SER A 18 15.41 2.84 -6.94
C SER A 18 15.23 4.32 -6.56
N GLY A 19 14.13 4.62 -5.88
CA GLY A 19 13.91 5.92 -5.25
C GLY A 19 14.49 5.87 -3.84
N SER A 20 15.49 6.70 -3.55
CA SER A 20 16.06 6.81 -2.21
C SER A 20 15.02 7.39 -1.25
N VAL A 21 14.31 6.53 -0.53
CA VAL A 21 13.49 6.96 0.61
C VAL A 21 14.46 7.44 1.68
N ALA A 22 14.38 8.72 2.04
CA ALA A 22 15.18 9.31 3.11
C ALA A 22 14.99 8.46 4.38
N THR A 23 16.09 7.87 4.84
CA THR A 23 16.09 6.99 6.01
C THR A 23 15.92 7.83 7.27
N MET A 24 14.80 7.69 7.95
CA MET A 24 14.63 8.19 9.31
C MET A 24 15.56 7.39 10.25
N PRO A 25 16.36 8.03 11.11
CA PRO A 25 17.26 7.32 12.02
C PRO A 25 16.45 6.43 12.96
N GLY A 26 16.71 5.11 12.91
CA GLY A 26 16.04 4.08 13.72
C GLY A 26 15.11 3.14 12.96
N MET A 27 14.80 3.41 11.69
CA MET A 27 14.00 2.51 10.86
C MET A 27 14.91 1.65 9.98
N ALA A 28 15.07 0.37 10.33
CA ALA A 28 15.79 -0.57 9.48
C ALA A 28 15.06 -0.68 8.13
N VAL A 29 15.77 -0.39 7.03
CA VAL A 29 15.26 -0.61 5.69
C VAL A 29 15.20 -2.12 5.48
N VAL A 30 14.00 -2.66 5.65
CA VAL A 30 13.70 -4.05 5.33
C VAL A 30 13.79 -4.20 3.82
N GLY A 31 14.59 -5.17 3.34
CA GLY A 31 14.68 -5.50 1.93
C GLY A 31 13.30 -5.85 1.37
N ARG A 32 13.02 -5.40 0.14
CA ARG A 32 11.73 -5.61 -0.55
C ARG A 32 11.30 -7.09 -0.61
N ASP A 33 12.27 -8.01 -0.52
CA ASP A 33 12.08 -9.46 -0.62
C ASP A 33 12.01 -10.19 0.73
N ASP A 34 12.00 -9.47 1.86
CA ASP A 34 11.86 -10.10 3.19
C ASP A 34 10.39 -10.48 3.46
N ALA A 35 10.06 -11.71 3.07
CA ALA A 35 8.74 -12.28 3.28
C ALA A 35 8.33 -12.35 4.77
N ASP A 36 9.28 -12.48 5.69
CA ASP A 36 8.99 -12.51 7.13
C ASP A 36 8.65 -11.13 7.69
N ALA A 37 9.34 -10.10 7.22
CA ALA A 37 8.98 -8.73 7.57
C ALA A 37 7.62 -8.33 7.00
N TRP A 38 7.31 -8.73 5.76
CA TRP A 38 6.00 -8.51 5.19
C TRP A 38 4.89 -9.20 6.02
N ARG A 39 5.09 -10.46 6.39
CA ARG A 39 4.18 -11.18 7.29
C ARG A 39 4.01 -10.49 8.65
N ARG A 40 5.08 -9.93 9.22
CA ARG A 40 5.01 -9.15 10.47
C ARG A 40 4.16 -7.89 10.29
N PHE A 41 4.35 -7.18 9.18
CA PHE A 41 3.59 -5.98 8.84
C PHE A 41 2.10 -6.30 8.63
N GLU A 42 1.78 -7.33 7.86
CA GLU A 42 0.39 -7.78 7.64
C GLU A 42 -0.31 -8.08 8.98
N ARG A 43 0.37 -8.80 9.89
CA ARG A 43 -0.18 -9.07 11.24
C ARG A 43 -0.36 -7.80 12.07
N TYR A 44 0.52 -6.81 11.91
CA TYR A 44 0.39 -5.54 12.61
C TYR A 44 -0.82 -4.75 12.09
N VAL A 45 -0.95 -4.60 10.77
CA VAL A 45 -2.07 -3.88 10.14
C VAL A 45 -3.40 -4.57 10.40
N ALA A 46 -3.44 -5.91 10.39
CA ALA A 46 -4.65 -6.67 10.68
C ALA A 46 -5.22 -6.47 12.10
N ARG A 47 -4.46 -5.84 13.00
CA ARG A 47 -4.95 -5.42 14.33
C ARG A 47 -5.74 -4.12 14.28
N ALA A 48 -5.58 -3.31 13.24
CA ALA A 48 -6.40 -2.13 13.02
C ALA A 48 -7.83 -2.53 12.66
N THR A 49 -8.77 -1.60 12.84
CA THR A 49 -10.18 -1.83 12.50
C THR A 49 -10.34 -1.95 10.98
N ASP A 50 -10.87 -3.09 10.54
CA ASP A 50 -11.22 -3.35 9.15
C ASP A 50 -12.75 -3.34 9.01
N TYR A 51 -13.29 -2.27 8.42
CA TYR A 51 -14.73 -2.08 8.25
C TYR A 51 -15.35 -2.99 7.17
N GLU A 52 -14.55 -3.56 6.27
CA GLU A 52 -15.03 -4.46 5.22
C GLU A 52 -15.16 -5.89 5.75
N ARG A 53 -14.23 -6.30 6.63
CA ARG A 53 -14.16 -7.67 7.16
C ARG A 53 -14.80 -7.83 8.54
N GLN A 54 -14.86 -6.78 9.34
CA GLN A 54 -15.36 -6.83 10.71
C GLN A 54 -16.69 -6.09 10.81
N ARG A 55 -17.71 -6.76 11.34
CA ARG A 55 -18.90 -6.05 11.85
C ARG A 55 -18.50 -5.30 13.11
N VAL A 56 -18.13 -4.04 12.96
CA VAL A 56 -17.69 -3.20 14.07
C VAL A 56 -18.85 -3.04 15.06
N ARG A 57 -18.69 -3.59 16.27
CA ARG A 57 -19.63 -3.37 17.38
C ARG A 57 -19.33 -2.01 17.99
N GLY A 58 -19.96 -0.95 17.48
CA GLY A 58 -19.79 0.42 17.99
C GLY A 58 -20.18 1.50 16.98
N ARG A 59 -20.06 2.77 17.39
CA ARG A 59 -20.32 3.91 16.51
C ARG A 59 -19.19 4.01 15.48
N VAL A 60 -19.54 3.83 14.20
CA VAL A 60 -18.59 4.02 13.09
C VAL A 60 -18.26 5.50 12.97
N ARG A 61 -16.97 5.84 12.95
CA ARG A 61 -16.48 7.21 12.73
C ARG A 61 -15.86 7.29 11.35
N PHE A 62 -16.59 7.89 10.40
CA PHE A 62 -16.08 8.26 9.08
C PHE A 62 -15.63 9.72 9.09
N ASP A 63 -14.73 10.06 10.02
CA ASP A 63 -14.10 11.36 10.07
C ASP A 63 -12.63 11.28 9.65
N LEU A 64 -12.04 12.44 9.37
CA LEU A 64 -10.63 12.54 8.97
C LEU A 64 -9.74 13.01 10.12
N VAL A 65 -10.21 13.03 11.37
CA VAL A 65 -9.46 13.62 12.48
C VAL A 65 -8.16 12.86 12.72
N THR A 66 -8.24 11.53 12.80
CA THR A 66 -7.06 10.66 12.96
C THR A 66 -6.08 10.79 11.80
N MET A 67 -6.61 10.82 10.56
CA MET A 67 -5.77 10.93 9.36
C MET A 67 -5.07 12.28 9.28
N ARG A 68 -5.77 13.38 9.61
CA ARG A 68 -5.17 14.72 9.64
C ARG A 68 -4.07 14.82 10.69
N ALA A 69 -4.29 14.32 11.90
CA ALA A 69 -3.26 14.28 12.94
C ALA A 69 -2.01 13.48 12.50
N LEU A 70 -2.20 12.38 11.75
CA LEU A 70 -1.09 11.63 11.18
C LEU A 70 -0.33 12.44 10.13
N MET A 71 -1.03 13.12 9.21
CA MET A 71 -0.39 13.95 8.19
C MET A 71 0.34 15.15 8.81
N ASP A 72 -0.21 15.76 9.86
CA ASP A 72 0.43 16.84 10.63
C ASP A 72 1.78 16.37 11.20
N ALA A 73 1.81 15.17 11.81
CA ALA A 73 3.02 14.58 12.37
C ALA A 73 4.08 14.24 11.30
N LEU A 74 3.66 13.99 10.07
CA LEU A 74 4.54 13.70 8.93
C LEU A 74 4.94 14.96 8.13
N GLY A 75 4.42 16.14 8.49
CA GLY A 75 4.74 17.40 7.80
C GLY A 75 4.01 17.59 6.47
N HIS A 76 2.80 17.05 6.32
CA HIS A 76 1.96 17.17 5.13
C HIS A 76 2.59 16.70 3.79
N PRO A 77 3.14 15.46 3.72
CA PRO A 77 3.70 14.94 2.48
C PRO A 77 2.69 14.91 1.33
N GLU A 78 1.39 14.76 1.63
CA GLU A 78 0.31 14.74 0.65
C GLU A 78 0.17 16.03 -0.17
N ARG A 79 0.66 17.16 0.35
CA ARG A 79 0.59 18.48 -0.33
C ARG A 79 1.68 18.69 -1.37
N LEU A 80 2.71 17.84 -1.37
CA LEU A 80 3.82 17.89 -2.31
C LEU A 80 3.56 17.08 -3.58
N LEU A 81 2.46 16.33 -3.62
CA LEU A 81 2.13 15.39 -4.69
C LEU A 81 1.04 15.97 -5.60
N VAL A 82 1.16 15.71 -6.91
CA VAL A 82 0.05 15.88 -7.85
C VAL A 82 -0.77 14.58 -7.81
N VAL A 83 -2.01 14.67 -7.34
CA VAL A 83 -2.85 13.48 -7.06
C VAL A 83 -4.13 13.53 -7.88
N ALA A 84 -4.46 12.42 -8.52
CA ALA A 84 -5.79 12.15 -9.06
C ALA A 84 -6.66 11.46 -8.00
N HIS A 85 -7.78 12.07 -7.61
CA HIS A 85 -8.72 11.47 -6.64
C HIS A 85 -9.88 10.77 -7.36
N VAL A 86 -9.93 9.43 -7.25
CA VAL A 86 -10.96 8.60 -7.90
C VAL A 86 -11.96 8.08 -6.87
N ALA A 87 -13.21 8.49 -6.99
CA ALA A 87 -14.33 8.05 -6.14
C ALA A 87 -15.46 7.42 -6.99
N GLY A 88 -16.29 6.58 -6.36
CA GLY A 88 -17.42 5.92 -7.02
C GLY A 88 -17.71 4.55 -6.43
N SER A 89 -18.88 3.96 -6.71
CA SER A 89 -19.23 2.63 -6.16
C SER A 89 -18.44 1.52 -6.86
N ASN A 90 -18.36 1.57 -8.20
CA ASN A 90 -17.71 0.56 -9.03
C ASN A 90 -16.57 1.20 -9.85
N GLY A 91 -15.57 0.41 -10.23
CA GLY A 91 -14.56 0.82 -11.20
C GLY A 91 -13.38 1.65 -10.68
N LYS A 92 -13.33 2.02 -9.39
CA LYS A 92 -12.20 2.78 -8.81
C LYS A 92 -10.84 2.10 -9.06
N GLY A 93 -10.77 0.78 -8.87
CA GLY A 93 -9.56 -0.01 -9.13
C GLY A 93 -9.15 0.02 -10.60
N SER A 94 -10.09 -0.28 -11.51
CA SER A 94 -9.83 -0.30 -12.95
C SER A 94 -9.43 1.07 -13.50
N VAL A 95 -10.05 2.15 -13.02
CA VAL A 95 -9.69 3.52 -13.41
C VAL A 95 -8.29 3.87 -12.90
N CYS A 96 -7.94 3.52 -11.66
CA CYS A 96 -6.57 3.73 -11.17
C CYS A 96 -5.52 2.97 -12.00
N THR A 97 -5.79 1.72 -12.38
CA THR A 97 -4.90 0.96 -13.27
C THR A 97 -4.77 1.59 -14.65
N LEU A 98 -5.87 2.12 -15.19
CA LEU A 98 -5.84 2.83 -16.46
C LEU A 98 -4.99 4.11 -16.36
N LEU A 99 -5.19 4.91 -15.32
CA LEU A 99 -4.42 6.13 -15.09
C LEU A 99 -2.92 5.87 -14.89
N ASP A 100 -2.55 4.74 -14.28
CA ASP A 100 -1.14 4.32 -14.11
C ASP A 100 -0.51 3.80 -15.41
N SER A 101 -1.32 3.33 -16.37
CA SER A 101 -0.84 2.77 -17.64
C SER A 101 -0.54 3.81 -18.72
N ILE A 102 -0.98 5.06 -18.53
CA ILE A 102 -0.86 6.17 -19.48
C ILE A 102 0.31 7.06 -19.08
#